data_AF-A0A944QCY6-F1
#
_entry.id   AF-A0A944QCY6-F1
#
_cell.length_a   1.000
_cell.length_b   1.000
_cell.length_c   1.000
_cell.angle_alpha   90.00
_cell.angle_beta   90.00
_cell.angle_gamma   90.00
#
_symmetry.space_group_name_H-M   'P 1'
#
loop_
_entity.id
_entity.type
_entity.pdbx_description
1 polymer ?
#
loop_
_entity_poly.entity_id
_entity_poly.type
_entity_poly.pdbx_seq_one_letter_code
_entity_poly.pdbx_strand_id
1 'polypeptide(L)'
;MLETKMLETLTIPDTRLELMLQVQPEESLEWNSEVKGQYTDWQNLESSSHLVAVIHGISHDGDWLVVQTKGLDSQPAGRYAQAMNTGRGYQLEVAHVSDGTTYNWRVGLGLLADEAGNEPYKEVTLSQNLSLAAVSEVMVSWLHGQGLPLGYGAALHVYR
;
A
#
# COMPACT_ATOMS: atom_id res chain seq x y z
N MET A 1 -19.91 -18.38 42.13
CA MET A 1 -19.05 -18.85 41.03
C MET A 1 -19.05 -17.77 39.98
N LEU A 2 -17.97 -16.97 39.92
CA LEU A 2 -17.77 -16.01 38.84
C LEU A 2 -17.07 -16.76 37.70
N GLU A 3 -17.75 -16.88 36.56
CA GLU A 3 -17.09 -17.26 35.31
C GLU A 3 -16.20 -16.11 34.86
N THR A 4 -14.91 -16.27 35.12
CA THR A 4 -13.87 -15.43 34.53
C THR A 4 -13.89 -15.67 33.03
N LYS A 5 -14.40 -14.69 32.27
CA LYS A 5 -14.14 -14.54 30.83
C LYS A 5 -12.63 -14.67 30.63
N MET A 6 -12.18 -15.84 30.19
CA MET A 6 -10.82 -15.98 29.69
C MET A 6 -10.73 -15.08 28.47
N LEU A 7 -9.87 -14.07 28.60
CA LEU A 7 -9.42 -13.25 27.50
C LEU A 7 -9.09 -14.16 26.33
N GLU A 8 -9.85 -14.04 25.24
CA GLU A 8 -9.35 -14.38 23.92
C GLU A 8 -8.08 -13.55 23.73
N THR A 9 -6.96 -14.18 23.99
CA THR A 9 -5.66 -13.62 23.64
C THR A 9 -5.62 -13.76 22.13
N LEU A 10 -6.09 -12.73 21.44
CA LEU A 10 -5.92 -12.57 20.00
C LEU A 10 -4.40 -12.57 19.76
N THR A 11 -3.88 -13.74 19.40
CA THR A 11 -2.53 -13.87 18.87
C THR A 11 -2.52 -13.10 17.55
N ILE A 12 -1.98 -11.89 17.59
CA ILE A 12 -1.82 -11.04 16.41
C ILE A 12 -0.71 -11.69 15.55
N PRO A 13 -0.99 -12.08 14.29
CA PRO A 13 0.04 -12.66 13.43
C PRO A 13 1.12 -11.62 13.16
N ASP A 14 2.36 -12.01 13.41
CA ASP A 14 3.52 -11.13 13.32
C ASP A 14 4.35 -11.41 12.04
N THR A 15 3.76 -11.99 10.98
CA THR A 15 4.57 -12.67 9.95
C THR A 15 4.26 -12.27 8.50
N ARG A 16 4.38 -10.94 8.25
CA ARG A 16 4.82 -10.25 7.01
C ARG A 16 3.72 -9.75 6.08
N LEU A 17 3.33 -8.47 6.16
CA LEU A 17 2.28 -7.92 5.27
C LEU A 17 1.03 -8.83 5.24
N GLU A 18 0.71 -9.45 6.38
CA GLU A 18 0.04 -10.74 6.42
C GLU A 18 -1.47 -10.59 6.15
N LEU A 19 -1.95 -11.35 5.17
CA LEU A 19 -3.18 -11.18 4.40
C LEU A 19 -3.17 -10.09 3.32
N MET A 20 -2.09 -9.34 3.09
CA MET A 20 -1.92 -8.37 2.00
C MET A 20 -3.11 -7.45 1.66
N LEU A 21 -3.95 -7.19 2.69
CA LEU A 21 -5.18 -6.39 2.67
C LEU A 21 -6.46 -7.15 2.18
N GLN A 22 -6.73 -8.37 2.68
CA GLN A 22 -7.97 -9.17 2.47
C GLN A 22 -8.66 -8.98 1.11
N VAL A 23 -7.93 -9.28 0.03
CA VAL A 23 -8.41 -9.19 -1.35
C VAL A 23 -9.61 -10.13 -1.54
N GLN A 24 -10.78 -9.58 -1.90
CA GLN A 24 -11.86 -10.39 -2.47
C GLN A 24 -11.41 -10.81 -3.88
N PRO A 25 -11.52 -12.10 -4.29
CA PRO A 25 -11.08 -12.56 -5.62
C PRO A 25 -11.71 -11.81 -6.79
N GLU A 26 -12.81 -11.10 -6.54
CA GLU A 26 -13.58 -10.26 -7.47
C GLU A 26 -13.50 -8.75 -7.16
N GLU A 27 -12.57 -8.30 -6.31
CA GLU A 27 -12.40 -6.89 -5.99
C GLU A 27 -12.09 -6.08 -7.26
N SER A 28 -12.99 -5.17 -7.62
CA SER A 28 -12.75 -4.19 -8.68
C SER A 28 -11.87 -3.07 -8.14
N LEU A 29 -10.74 -2.83 -8.79
CA LEU A 29 -9.84 -1.74 -8.46
C LEU A 29 -10.00 -0.60 -9.46
N GLU A 30 -9.69 0.60 -9.02
CA GLU A 30 -9.58 1.81 -9.83
C GLU A 30 -8.26 2.52 -9.56
N TRP A 31 -7.85 3.39 -10.46
CA TRP A 31 -6.62 4.16 -10.35
C TRP A 31 -6.81 5.62 -10.75
N ASN A 32 -5.96 6.46 -10.18
CA ASN A 32 -5.85 7.88 -10.47
C ASN A 32 -4.37 8.27 -10.46
N SER A 33 -3.97 9.21 -11.29
CA SER A 33 -2.61 9.75 -11.24
C SER A 33 -2.60 11.26 -11.42
N GLU A 34 -1.58 11.89 -10.84
CA GLU A 34 -1.13 13.22 -11.22
C GLU A 34 0.17 13.09 -12.01
N VAL A 35 0.16 13.57 -13.25
CA VAL A 35 1.34 13.60 -14.11
C VAL A 35 1.55 15.03 -14.58
N LYS A 36 2.70 15.62 -14.25
CA LYS A 36 3.04 17.03 -14.56
C LYS A 36 1.96 18.03 -14.12
N GLY A 37 1.37 17.82 -12.95
CA GLY A 37 0.33 18.70 -12.42
C GLY A 37 -1.05 18.51 -13.06
N GLN A 38 -1.25 17.46 -13.86
CA GLN A 38 -2.54 17.12 -14.44
C GLN A 38 -3.09 15.84 -13.82
N TYR A 39 -4.29 15.94 -13.24
CA TYR A 39 -5.01 14.81 -12.68
C TYR A 39 -5.81 14.09 -13.75
N THR A 40 -5.78 12.76 -13.72
CA THR A 40 -6.78 11.97 -14.41
C THR A 40 -8.07 11.93 -13.59
N ASP A 41 -9.18 11.50 -14.20
CA ASP A 41 -10.30 10.97 -13.42
C ASP A 41 -9.96 9.56 -12.90
N TRP A 42 -10.75 9.05 -11.95
CA TRP A 42 -10.69 7.64 -11.55
C TRP A 42 -11.08 6.73 -12.71
N GLN A 43 -10.25 5.72 -12.98
CA GLN A 43 -10.43 4.77 -14.07
C GLN A 43 -10.34 3.34 -13.55
N ASN A 44 -11.10 2.40 -14.13
CA ASN A 44 -10.99 1.00 -13.73
C ASN A 44 -9.57 0.47 -14.03
N LEU A 45 -9.02 -0.31 -13.12
CA LEU A 45 -7.82 -1.09 -13.36
C LEU A 45 -8.20 -2.41 -14.03
N GLU A 46 -7.69 -2.66 -15.22
CA GLU A 46 -8.16 -3.76 -16.07
C GLU A 46 -7.30 -5.03 -15.96
N SER A 47 -6.02 -4.89 -15.63
CA SER A 47 -5.06 -6.00 -15.60
C SER A 47 -3.73 -5.59 -14.97
N SER A 48 -2.86 -6.56 -14.68
CA SER A 48 -1.50 -6.33 -14.18
C SER A 48 -0.59 -5.65 -15.22
N SER A 49 -0.80 -5.88 -16.52
CA SER A 49 -0.06 -5.16 -17.58
C SER A 49 -0.52 -3.70 -17.69
N HIS A 50 -1.82 -3.43 -17.52
CA HIS A 50 -2.34 -2.07 -17.41
C HIS A 50 -1.72 -1.37 -16.18
N LEU A 51 -1.64 -2.05 -15.03
CA LEU A 51 -0.97 -1.53 -13.83
C LEU A 51 0.49 -1.12 -14.12
N VAL A 52 1.27 -1.99 -14.75
CA VAL A 52 2.67 -1.66 -15.10
C VAL A 52 2.72 -0.45 -16.05
N ALA A 53 1.83 -0.37 -17.03
CA ALA A 53 1.79 0.77 -17.95
C ALA A 53 1.53 2.11 -17.24
N VAL A 54 0.61 2.15 -16.27
CA VAL A 54 0.32 3.38 -15.50
C VAL A 54 1.46 3.74 -14.54
N ILE A 55 2.12 2.75 -13.94
CA ILE A 55 3.34 2.98 -13.11
C ILE A 55 4.46 3.59 -13.95
N HIS A 56 4.63 3.14 -15.20
CA HIS A 56 5.61 3.75 -16.12
C HIS A 56 5.25 5.19 -16.52
N GLY A 57 3.99 5.61 -16.36
CA GLY A 57 3.52 6.96 -16.64
C GLY A 57 4.06 8.01 -15.68
N ILE A 58 4.25 7.67 -14.40
CA ILE A 58 4.74 8.56 -13.34
C ILE A 58 6.26 8.74 -13.41
N SER A 59 6.72 9.41 -14.46
CA SER A 59 8.12 9.42 -14.90
C SER A 59 8.90 10.68 -14.51
N HIS A 60 8.22 11.72 -14.01
CA HIS A 60 8.83 12.99 -13.59
C HIS A 60 8.75 13.14 -12.07
N ASP A 61 9.66 13.94 -11.53
CA ASP A 61 9.63 14.31 -10.12
C ASP A 61 8.28 14.95 -9.75
N GLY A 62 7.66 14.44 -8.68
CA GLY A 62 6.34 14.86 -8.23
C GLY A 62 5.17 14.07 -8.84
N ASP A 63 5.38 13.30 -9.92
CA ASP A 63 4.33 12.46 -10.48
C ASP A 63 3.93 11.38 -9.47
N TRP A 64 2.63 11.13 -9.31
CA TRP A 64 2.12 10.08 -8.41
C TRP A 64 0.96 9.30 -9.01
N LEU A 65 0.80 8.07 -8.52
CA LEU A 65 -0.24 7.12 -8.87
C LEU A 65 -0.86 6.57 -7.58
N VAL A 66 -2.19 6.53 -7.52
CA VAL A 66 -2.95 5.78 -6.51
C VAL A 66 -3.75 4.70 -7.22
N VAL A 67 -3.77 3.51 -6.65
CA VAL A 67 -4.62 2.38 -7.04
C VAL A 67 -5.39 1.95 -5.81
N GLN A 68 -6.71 1.80 -5.89
CA GLN A 68 -7.55 1.49 -4.73
C GLN A 68 -8.74 0.61 -5.06
N THR A 69 -9.37 0.06 -4.02
CA THR A 69 -10.73 -0.49 -4.09
C THR A 69 -11.68 0.51 -4.72
N LYS A 70 -12.44 0.10 -5.73
CA LYS A 70 -13.35 0.99 -6.45
C LYS A 70 -14.37 1.65 -5.52
N GLY A 71 -14.40 2.98 -5.46
CA GLY A 71 -15.31 3.73 -4.61
C GLY A 71 -14.98 3.61 -3.12
N LEU A 72 -13.69 3.43 -2.77
CA LEU A 72 -13.21 3.28 -1.39
C LEU A 72 -13.77 4.36 -0.44
N ASP A 73 -13.90 5.60 -0.91
CA ASP A 73 -14.44 6.73 -0.13
C ASP A 73 -15.88 6.52 0.38
N SER A 74 -16.63 5.62 -0.26
CA SER A 74 -18.01 5.27 0.11
C SER A 74 -18.14 3.88 0.73
N GLN A 75 -17.02 3.20 0.99
CA GLN A 75 -16.99 1.86 1.55
C GLN A 75 -16.43 1.86 2.98
N PRO A 76 -16.93 0.97 3.86
CA PRO A 76 -16.43 0.87 5.24
C PRO A 76 -15.02 0.27 5.31
N ALA A 77 -14.60 -0.47 4.29
CA ALA A 77 -13.29 -1.09 4.22
C ALA A 77 -12.79 -1.23 2.77
N GLY A 78 -11.48 -1.36 2.63
CA GLY A 78 -10.82 -1.65 1.37
C GLY A 78 -9.30 -1.45 1.47
N ARG A 79 -8.67 -1.18 0.33
CA ARG A 79 -7.22 -1.05 0.24
C ARG A 79 -6.81 -0.05 -0.82
N TYR A 80 -5.61 0.50 -0.65
CA TYR A 80 -4.95 1.26 -1.70
C TYR A 80 -3.44 1.01 -1.73
N ALA A 81 -2.83 1.38 -2.84
CA ALA A 81 -1.39 1.49 -3.03
C ALA A 81 -1.10 2.85 -3.68
N GLN A 82 -0.05 3.52 -3.21
CA GLN A 82 0.38 4.81 -3.73
C GLN A 82 1.86 4.77 -4.09
N ALA A 83 2.20 5.17 -5.30
CA ALA A 83 3.56 5.36 -5.75
C ALA A 83 3.80 6.83 -6.12
N MET A 84 4.93 7.39 -5.70
CA MET A 84 5.34 8.75 -6.05
C MET A 84 6.78 8.77 -6.54
N ASN A 85 7.02 9.39 -7.67
CA ASN A 85 8.37 9.64 -8.17
C ASN A 85 8.96 10.87 -7.48
N THR A 86 10.14 10.72 -6.90
CA THR A 86 10.84 11.78 -6.14
C THR A 86 12.01 12.41 -6.90
N GLY A 87 12.10 12.14 -8.22
CA GLY A 87 13.23 12.49 -9.06
C GLY A 87 14.51 11.65 -8.80
N ARG A 88 14.54 10.87 -7.71
CA ARG A 88 15.64 9.97 -7.33
C ARG A 88 15.26 8.49 -7.30
N GLY A 89 14.02 8.18 -7.65
CA GLY A 89 13.38 6.88 -7.55
C GLY A 89 11.95 7.06 -7.08
N TYR A 90 11.41 6.05 -6.41
CA TYR A 90 10.00 6.01 -6.07
C TYR A 90 9.78 5.71 -4.60
N GLN A 91 8.87 6.44 -3.97
CA GLN A 91 8.29 6.05 -2.70
C GLN A 91 7.05 5.21 -2.97
N LEU A 92 6.87 4.15 -2.20
CA LEU A 92 5.75 3.23 -2.34
C LEU A 92 5.13 2.97 -0.98
N GLU A 93 3.81 3.08 -0.93
CA GLU A 93 2.99 2.73 0.22
C GLU A 93 1.85 1.81 -0.21
N VAL A 94 1.47 0.91 0.69
CA VAL A 94 0.27 0.07 0.55
C VAL A 94 -0.52 0.16 1.84
N ALA A 95 -1.85 0.14 1.79
CA ALA A 95 -2.65 0.43 2.97
C ALA A 95 -4.00 -0.28 3.01
N HIS A 96 -4.44 -0.62 4.23
CA HIS A 96 -5.79 -1.10 4.52
C HIS A 96 -6.59 0.04 5.11
N VAL A 97 -7.82 0.18 4.67
CA VAL A 97 -8.80 1.03 5.34
C VAL A 97 -9.87 0.12 5.92
N SER A 98 -10.21 0.33 7.18
CA SER A 98 -11.30 -0.36 7.85
C SER A 98 -11.85 0.53 8.96
N ASP A 99 -13.16 0.80 8.90
CA ASP A 99 -13.93 1.52 9.92
C ASP A 99 -13.29 2.86 10.34
N GLY A 100 -12.87 3.64 9.33
CA GLY A 100 -12.23 4.95 9.53
C GLY A 100 -10.79 4.90 10.03
N THR A 101 -10.20 3.72 10.20
CA THR A 101 -8.77 3.56 10.51
C THR A 101 -8.02 3.18 9.24
N THR A 102 -6.89 3.83 8.97
CA THR A 102 -5.98 3.46 7.88
C THR A 102 -4.68 2.88 8.44
N TYR A 103 -4.38 1.65 8.06
CA TYR A 103 -3.12 0.98 8.32
C TYR A 103 -2.28 1.12 7.05
N ASN A 104 -1.25 1.97 7.06
CA ASN A 104 -0.41 2.26 5.91
C ASN A 104 0.99 1.68 6.13
N TRP A 105 1.47 0.91 5.18
CA TRP A 105 2.78 0.29 5.18
C TRP A 105 3.64 0.97 4.13
N ARG A 106 4.69 1.65 4.59
CA ARG A 106 5.71 2.21 3.70
C ARG A 106 6.68 1.12 3.31
N VAL A 107 6.77 0.84 2.01
CA VAL A 107 7.56 -0.27 1.47
C VAL A 107 8.99 0.17 1.23
N GLY A 108 9.94 -0.69 1.62
CA GLY A 108 11.37 -0.50 1.34
C GLY A 108 12.05 -1.81 1.01
N LEU A 109 13.36 -1.75 0.77
CA LEU A 109 14.19 -2.92 0.51
C LEU A 109 14.96 -3.36 1.77
N GLY A 110 14.90 -4.66 2.06
CA GLY A 110 15.64 -5.30 3.16
C GLY A 110 15.29 -4.78 4.55
N LEU A 111 16.19 -5.04 5.51
CA LEU A 111 16.02 -4.68 6.92
C LEU A 111 15.89 -3.17 7.15
N LEU A 112 16.45 -2.36 6.25
CA LEU A 112 16.35 -0.90 6.30
C LEU A 112 14.90 -0.40 6.10
N ALA A 113 14.00 -1.23 5.57
CA ALA A 113 12.59 -0.91 5.46
C ALA A 113 11.88 -1.00 6.81
N ASP A 114 12.22 -2.03 7.60
CA ASP A 114 11.65 -2.28 8.92
C ASP A 114 12.21 -1.28 9.95
N GLU A 115 13.46 -0.84 9.78
CA GLU A 115 14.14 0.15 10.62
C GLU A 115 13.71 1.61 10.35
N ALA A 116 12.92 1.87 9.30
CA ALA A 116 12.45 3.22 8.96
C ALA A 116 11.62 3.87 10.08
N GLY A 117 11.18 3.07 11.06
CA GLY A 117 10.71 3.56 12.35
C GLY A 117 9.40 4.33 12.23
N ASN A 118 8.36 3.67 11.72
CA ASN A 118 7.03 4.24 11.74
C ASN A 118 6.38 3.96 13.10
N GLU A 119 6.07 5.04 13.83
CA GLU A 119 5.22 4.97 15.02
C GLU A 119 3.78 5.35 14.64
N PRO A 120 2.76 4.73 15.26
CA PRO A 120 1.38 5.19 15.11
C PRO A 120 1.27 6.69 15.41
N TYR A 121 0.60 7.45 14.53
CA TYR A 121 0.29 8.87 14.71
C TYR A 121 1.48 9.87 14.73
N LYS A 122 2.71 9.44 14.40
CA LYS A 122 3.87 10.33 14.15
C LYS A 122 4.26 10.47 12.67
N GLU A 123 4.87 11.59 12.31
CA GLU A 123 5.40 11.80 10.95
C GLU A 123 6.51 10.79 10.61
N VAL A 124 6.47 10.28 9.38
CA VAL A 124 7.45 9.30 8.88
C VAL A 124 8.80 9.96 8.64
N THR A 125 9.86 9.44 9.26
CA THR A 125 11.15 10.13 9.36
C THR A 125 12.20 9.66 8.34
N LEU A 126 12.02 8.50 7.71
CA LEU A 126 12.95 7.95 6.70
C LEU A 126 12.16 7.28 5.57
N SER A 127 12.51 7.60 4.32
CA SER A 127 11.88 6.99 3.14
C SER A 127 12.94 6.52 2.16
N GLN A 128 12.90 5.24 1.81
CA GLN A 128 13.76 4.68 0.76
C GLN A 128 13.15 4.97 -0.61
N ASN A 129 14.00 5.37 -1.55
CA ASN A 129 13.61 5.45 -2.95
C ASN A 129 13.86 4.10 -3.63
N LEU A 130 12.78 3.43 -3.99
CA LEU A 130 12.78 2.21 -4.79
C LEU A 130 13.03 2.53 -6.26
N SER A 131 13.53 1.53 -7.00
CA SER A 131 13.58 1.62 -8.47
C SER A 131 12.19 1.43 -9.07
N LEU A 132 12.00 1.85 -10.32
CA LEU A 132 10.77 1.59 -11.08
C LEU A 132 10.44 0.09 -11.15
N ALA A 133 11.45 -0.75 -11.36
CA ALA A 133 11.27 -2.20 -11.42
C ALA A 133 10.79 -2.76 -10.07
N ALA A 134 11.33 -2.26 -8.96
CA ALA A 134 10.93 -2.65 -7.63
C ALA A 134 9.48 -2.25 -7.32
N VAL A 135 9.08 -1.02 -7.69
CA VAL A 135 7.68 -0.60 -7.54
C VAL A 135 6.74 -1.48 -8.37
N SER A 136 7.07 -1.74 -9.62
CA SER A 136 6.27 -2.63 -10.48
C SER A 136 6.14 -4.03 -9.88
N GLU A 137 7.23 -4.60 -9.37
CA GLU A 137 7.22 -5.93 -8.73
C GLU A 137 6.29 -5.97 -7.51
N VAL A 138 6.45 -5.01 -6.59
CA VAL A 138 5.63 -4.93 -5.38
C VAL A 138 4.16 -4.68 -5.71
N MET A 139 3.86 -3.72 -6.59
CA MET A 139 2.48 -3.38 -6.94
C MET A 139 1.76 -4.51 -7.70
N VAL A 140 2.46 -5.26 -8.54
CA VAL A 140 1.87 -6.45 -9.20
C VAL A 140 1.64 -7.57 -8.19
N SER A 141 2.56 -7.79 -7.25
CA SER A 141 2.35 -8.76 -6.17
C SER A 141 1.16 -8.35 -5.29
N TRP A 142 1.05 -7.05 -4.98
CA TRP A 142 -0.06 -6.44 -4.27
C TRP A 142 -1.39 -6.62 -4.99
N LEU A 143 -1.43 -6.34 -6.29
CA LEU A 143 -2.62 -6.53 -7.11
C LEU A 143 -3.17 -7.96 -6.96
N HIS A 144 -2.30 -8.96 -6.94
CA HIS A 144 -2.66 -10.37 -6.82
C HIS A 144 -2.82 -10.87 -5.37
N GLY A 145 -2.64 -10.02 -4.36
CA GLY A 145 -2.75 -10.40 -2.94
C GLY A 145 -1.65 -11.35 -2.46
N GLN A 146 -0.45 -11.30 -3.05
CA GLN A 146 0.61 -12.32 -2.88
C GLN A 146 1.63 -12.05 -1.74
N GLY A 147 1.39 -11.10 -0.85
CA GLY A 147 2.39 -10.57 0.08
C GLY A 147 3.42 -9.64 -0.57
N LEU A 148 4.31 -9.06 0.23
CA LEU A 148 5.49 -8.40 -0.33
C LEU A 148 6.40 -9.47 -0.98
N PRO A 149 6.99 -9.20 -2.16
CA PRO A 149 7.98 -10.09 -2.72
C PRO A 149 9.16 -10.29 -1.77
N LEU A 150 9.93 -11.36 -1.96
CA LEU A 150 11.10 -11.65 -1.13
C LEU A 150 12.13 -10.53 -1.25
N GLY A 151 12.64 -10.06 -0.10
CA GLY A 151 13.66 -9.01 -0.04
C GLY A 151 13.10 -7.61 0.22
N TYR A 152 11.77 -7.45 0.21
CA TYR A 152 11.11 -6.22 0.63
C TYR A 152 10.65 -6.32 2.09
N GLY A 153 10.64 -5.18 2.78
CA GLY A 153 10.08 -5.00 4.11
C GLY A 153 9.15 -3.79 4.13
N ALA A 154 8.47 -3.56 5.26
CA ALA A 154 7.61 -2.39 5.39
C ALA A 154 7.42 -1.96 6.83
N ALA A 155 7.43 -0.64 7.03
CA ALA A 155 7.14 -0.02 8.30
C ALA A 155 5.68 0.42 8.37
N LEU A 156 4.95 -0.02 9.40
CA LEU A 156 3.54 0.29 9.61
C LEU A 156 3.33 1.65 10.28
N HIS A 157 2.47 2.45 9.70
CA HIS A 157 1.89 3.66 10.27
C HIS A 157 0.37 3.53 10.35
N VAL A 158 -0.26 4.09 11.40
CA VAL A 158 -1.72 4.02 11.58
C VAL A 158 -2.30 5.43 11.70
N TYR A 159 -3.29 5.72 10.86
CA TYR A 159 -4.09 6.96 10.86
C TYR A 159 -5.52 6.68 11.39
N ARG A 160 -6.15 7.71 11.98
CA ARG A 160 -7.54 7.71 12.47
C ARG A 160 -8.24 9.00 12.05
#